data_AF-A0A0E9WNN1-F1
#
_entry.id   AF-A0A0E9WNN1-F1
#
_cell.length_a   1.000
_cell.length_b   1.000
_cell.length_c   1.000
_cell.angle_alpha   90.00
_cell.angle_beta   90.00
_cell.angle_gamma   90.00
#
_symmetry.space_group_name_H-M   'P 1'
#
loop_
_entity.id
_entity.type
_entity.pdbx_description
1 polymer ?
#
loop_
_entity_poly.entity_id
_entity_poly.type
_entity_poly.pdbx_seq_one_letter_code
_entity_poly.pdbx_strand_id
1 'polypeptide(L)'
;MVPDGFISHFYAISEHVSPVLAFGFLGPRQHLGEVCTIFKQQIVQYLKDMFDHDKVRFTSAQSLADDILSLSHRRSEILLGYLGISSLLEANGSLPVGNGGSADHQ
;
A
#
# COMPACT_ATOMS: atom_id res chain seq x y z
N MET A 1 -9.65 -21.20 45.70
CA MET A 1 -9.39 -21.64 44.31
C MET A 1 -8.55 -22.90 44.39
N VAL A 2 -8.80 -23.92 43.56
CA VAL A 2 -8.00 -25.16 43.55
C VAL A 2 -6.67 -24.88 42.85
N PRO A 3 -5.51 -25.00 43.52
CA PRO A 3 -4.20 -24.92 42.87
C PRO A 3 -4.11 -25.99 41.78
N ASP A 4 -3.55 -25.63 40.62
CA ASP A 4 -3.44 -26.51 39.44
C ASP A 4 -4.77 -27.03 38.85
N GLY A 5 -5.90 -26.44 39.21
CA GLY A 5 -7.17 -26.71 38.55
C GLY A 5 -7.23 -26.16 37.12
N PHE A 6 -8.16 -26.67 36.29
CA PHE A 6 -8.42 -26.19 34.93
C PHE A 6 -8.61 -24.66 34.87
N ILE A 7 -9.39 -24.11 35.80
CA ILE A 7 -9.65 -22.66 35.88
C ILE A 7 -8.36 -21.87 36.19
N SER A 8 -7.45 -22.41 37.01
CA SER A 8 -6.15 -21.79 37.31
C SER A 8 -5.29 -21.71 36.05
N HIS A 9 -5.21 -22.80 35.29
CA HIS A 9 -4.49 -22.85 34.01
C HIS A 9 -5.13 -21.94 32.96
N PHE A 10 -6.46 -21.91 32.89
CA PHE A 10 -7.20 -21.04 31.98
C PHE A 10 -6.90 -19.55 32.25
N TYR A 11 -6.89 -19.12 33.52
CA TYR A 11 -6.54 -17.73 33.85
C TYR A 11 -5.06 -17.42 33.60
N ALA A 12 -4.13 -18.33 33.90
CA ALA A 12 -2.71 -18.14 33.63
C ALA A 12 -2.41 -17.97 32.13
N ILE A 13 -3.09 -18.74 31.27
CA ILE A 13 -3.00 -18.60 29.81
C ILE A 13 -3.70 -17.30 29.37
N SER A 14 -4.92 -17.06 29.86
CA SER A 14 -5.72 -15.88 29.48
C SER A 14 -5.03 -14.57 29.85
N GLU A 15 -4.30 -14.51 30.97
CA GLU A 15 -3.51 -13.35 31.39
C GLU A 15 -2.53 -12.87 30.31
N HIS A 16 -1.93 -13.80 29.58
CA HIS A 16 -0.97 -13.50 28.52
C HIS A 16 -1.63 -13.34 27.15
N VAL A 17 -2.69 -14.13 26.88
CA VAL A 17 -3.29 -14.20 25.55
C VAL A 17 -4.39 -13.17 25.35
N SER A 18 -5.18 -12.83 26.38
CA SER A 18 -6.29 -11.88 26.28
C SER A 18 -5.86 -10.46 25.88
N PRO A 19 -4.75 -9.87 26.40
CA PRO A 19 -4.31 -8.55 25.97
C PRO A 19 -3.95 -8.48 24.48
N VAL A 20 -3.26 -9.50 23.97
CA VAL A 20 -2.87 -9.60 22.55
C VAL A 20 -4.09 -9.74 21.66
N LEU A 21 -5.06 -10.58 22.05
CA LEU A 21 -6.32 -10.74 21.31
C LEU A 21 -7.19 -9.47 21.36
N ALA A 22 -7.31 -8.84 22.53
CA ALA A 22 -8.02 -7.57 22.67
C ALA A 22 -7.37 -6.47 21.81
N PHE A 23 -6.05 -6.41 21.76
CA PHE A 23 -5.34 -5.47 20.90
C PHE A 23 -5.45 -5.82 19.40
N GLY A 24 -5.44 -7.10 19.03
CA GLY A 24 -5.66 -7.53 17.65
C GLY A 24 -7.09 -7.25 17.14
N PHE A 25 -8.10 -7.44 17.99
CA PHE A 25 -9.51 -7.25 17.63
C PHE A 25 -10.02 -5.82 17.83
N LEU A 26 -9.63 -5.18 18.92
CA LEU A 26 -10.14 -3.87 19.37
C LEU A 26 -9.05 -2.78 19.39
N GLY A 27 -7.78 -3.15 19.18
CA GLY A 27 -6.70 -2.19 19.16
C GLY A 27 -6.85 -1.19 18.01
N PRO A 28 -6.18 -0.03 18.14
CA PRO A 28 -6.39 1.06 17.21
C PRO A 28 -5.95 0.67 15.80
N ARG A 29 -6.89 0.53 14.87
CA ARG A 29 -6.62 0.53 13.41
C ARG A 29 -6.28 1.94 12.89
N GLN A 30 -5.72 2.80 13.73
CA GLN A 30 -5.52 4.22 13.46
C GLN A 30 -4.68 4.42 12.20
N HIS A 31 -3.60 3.66 12.06
CA HIS A 31 -2.76 3.71 10.86
C HIS A 31 -3.51 3.34 9.57
N LEU A 32 -4.33 2.28 9.57
CA LEU A 32 -5.11 1.89 8.38
C LEU A 32 -6.19 2.92 8.07
N GLY A 33 -6.86 3.46 9.09
CA GLY A 33 -7.86 4.52 8.92
C GLY A 33 -7.26 5.80 8.34
N GLU A 34 -6.07 6.19 8.79
CA GLU A 34 -5.32 7.32 8.26
C GLU A 34 -4.88 7.08 6.80
N VAL A 35 -4.32 5.91 6.50
CA VAL A 35 -3.98 5.50 5.12
C VAL A 35 -5.20 5.54 4.21
N CYS A 36 -6.33 4.98 4.62
CA CYS A 36 -7.57 5.02 3.84
C CYS A 36 -8.08 6.46 3.64
N THR A 37 -7.93 7.31 4.66
CA THR A 37 -8.33 8.72 4.59
C THR A 37 -7.47 9.48 3.58
N ILE A 38 -6.16 9.31 3.63
CA ILE A 38 -5.23 9.93 2.68
C ILE A 38 -5.47 9.40 1.27
N PHE A 39 -5.63 8.09 1.10
CA PHE A 39 -5.97 7.49 -0.18
C PHE A 39 -7.22 8.11 -0.78
N LYS A 40 -8.31 8.17 0.00
CA LYS A 40 -9.56 8.81 -0.42
C LYS A 40 -9.33 10.26 -0.85
N GLN A 41 -8.57 11.04 -0.07
CA GLN A 41 -8.29 12.45 -0.41
C GLN A 41 -7.52 12.57 -1.73
N GLN A 42 -6.50 11.73 -1.95
CA GLN A 42 -5.72 11.75 -3.19
C GLN A 42 -6.56 11.37 -4.41
N ILE A 43 -7.43 10.35 -4.30
CA ILE A 43 -8.31 9.94 -5.39
C ILE A 43 -9.36 11.02 -5.70
N VAL A 44 -10.00 11.60 -4.67
CA VAL A 44 -10.98 12.67 -4.89
C VAL A 44 -10.33 13.88 -5.55
N GLN A 45 -9.11 14.24 -5.14
CA GLN A 45 -8.40 15.36 -5.74
C GLN A 45 -7.90 15.05 -7.16
N TYR A 46 -7.44 13.82 -7.42
CA TYR A 46 -7.08 13.36 -8.76
C TYR A 46 -8.27 13.50 -9.72
N LEU A 47 -9.45 13.02 -9.32
CA LEU A 47 -10.66 13.16 -10.14
C LEU A 47 -11.01 14.62 -10.41
N LYS A 48 -10.88 15.51 -9.43
CA LYS A 48 -11.09 16.95 -9.65
C LYS A 48 -10.10 17.52 -10.66
N ASP A 49 -8.82 17.18 -10.50
CA ASP A 49 -7.76 17.68 -11.36
C ASP A 49 -7.89 17.18 -12.81
N MET A 50 -8.44 15.98 -13.03
CA MET A 50 -8.71 15.44 -14.38
C MET A 50 -9.67 16.31 -15.20
N PHE A 51 -10.56 17.07 -14.53
CA PHE A 51 -11.55 17.94 -15.18
C PHE A 51 -11.23 19.43 -14.98
N ASP A 52 -10.04 19.75 -14.48
CA ASP A 52 -9.57 21.10 -14.28
C ASP A 52 -8.84 21.60 -15.54
N HIS A 53 -9.41 22.59 -16.22
CA HIS A 53 -8.85 23.16 -17.46
C HIS A 53 -7.50 23.85 -17.27
N ASP A 54 -7.15 24.25 -16.05
CA ASP A 54 -5.84 24.83 -15.74
C ASP A 54 -4.76 23.74 -15.58
N LYS A 55 -5.17 22.48 -15.40
CA LYS A 55 -4.27 21.34 -15.16
C LYS A 55 -4.23 20.34 -16.30
N VAL A 56 -5.29 20.27 -17.11
CA VAL A 56 -5.45 19.30 -18.18
C VAL A 56 -5.85 20.00 -19.48
N ARG A 57 -5.10 19.73 -20.55
CA ARG A 57 -5.31 20.33 -21.87
C ARG A 57 -6.30 19.51 -22.67
N PHE A 58 -7.52 20.02 -22.80
CA PHE A 58 -8.57 19.47 -23.65
C PHE A 58 -8.44 19.86 -25.14
N THR A 59 -7.21 19.98 -25.65
CA THR A 59 -6.92 20.41 -27.03
C THR A 59 -6.84 19.25 -28.01
N SER A 60 -6.41 18.07 -27.56
CA SER A 60 -6.36 16.84 -28.35
C SER A 60 -6.43 15.61 -27.43
N ALA A 61 -6.82 14.47 -27.98
CA ALA A 61 -6.85 13.21 -27.22
C ALA A 61 -5.47 12.85 -26.65
N GLN A 62 -4.39 13.13 -27.39
CA GLN A 62 -3.02 12.85 -26.94
C GLN A 62 -2.62 13.77 -25.77
N SER A 63 -2.86 15.08 -25.89
CA SER A 63 -2.53 16.04 -24.82
C SER A 63 -3.30 15.73 -23.54
N LEU A 64 -4.57 15.33 -23.66
CA LEU A 64 -5.40 14.90 -22.55
C LEU A 64 -4.82 13.64 -21.87
N ALA A 65 -4.43 12.64 -22.66
CA ALA A 65 -3.85 11.40 -22.14
C ALA A 65 -2.53 11.67 -21.39
N ASP A 66 -1.66 12.50 -21.96
CA ASP A 66 -0.37 12.86 -21.36
C ASP A 66 -0.55 13.57 -20.02
N ASP A 67 -1.50 14.51 -19.94
CA ASP A 67 -1.77 15.28 -18.73
C ASP A 67 -2.41 14.40 -17.63
N ILE A 68 -3.35 13.53 -17.98
CA ILE A 68 -3.96 12.55 -17.04
C ILE A 68 -2.90 11.58 -16.51
N LEU A 69 -1.99 11.11 -17.37
CA LEU A 69 -0.90 10.23 -16.97
C LEU A 69 0.05 10.94 -15.99
N SER A 70 0.41 12.19 -16.27
CA SER A 70 1.21 13.02 -15.37
C SER A 70 0.55 13.20 -13.99
N LEU A 71 -0.76 13.50 -13.96
CA LEU A 71 -1.54 13.56 -12.72
C LEU A 71 -1.53 12.23 -11.97
N SER A 72 -1.62 11.10 -12.68
CA SER A 72 -1.60 9.76 -12.10
C SER A 72 -0.27 9.45 -11.42
N HIS A 73 0.85 9.74 -12.09
CA HIS A 73 2.19 9.55 -11.54
C HIS A 73 2.39 10.37 -10.26
N ARG A 74 2.06 11.67 -10.31
CA ARG A 74 2.22 12.56 -9.17
C ARG A 74 1.43 12.10 -7.95
N ARG A 75 0.19 11.64 -8.13
CA ARG A 75 -0.65 11.13 -7.05
C ARG A 75 -0.15 9.80 -6.50
N SER A 76 0.37 8.94 -7.37
CA SER A 76 0.96 7.65 -6.99
C SER A 76 2.23 7.84 -6.15
N GLU A 77 3.11 8.78 -6.49
CA GLU A 77 4.30 9.12 -5.71
C GLU A 77 3.95 9.56 -4.29
N ILE A 78 2.94 10.43 -4.15
CA ILE A 78 2.45 10.89 -2.84
C ILE A 78 1.95 9.70 -2.00
N LEU A 79 1.14 8.83 -2.60
CA LEU A 79 0.59 7.66 -1.91
C LEU A 79 1.68 6.65 -1.51
N LEU A 80 2.65 6.41 -2.40
CA LEU A 80 3.75 5.49 -2.14
C LEU A 80 4.66 6.01 -1.02
N GLY A 81 4.94 7.31 -1.03
CA GLY A 81 5.68 7.99 0.03
C GLY A 81 4.97 7.92 1.38
N TYR A 82 3.64 8.06 1.40
CA TYR A 82 2.85 7.95 2.62
C TYR A 82 2.83 6.53 3.20
N LEU A 83 2.81 5.51 2.33
CA LEU A 83 2.85 4.12 2.74
C LEU A 83 4.25 3.66 3.18
N GLY A 84 5.30 4.43 2.92
CA GLY A 84 6.69 4.02 3.16
C GLY A 84 7.17 2.89 2.25
N ILE A 85 6.49 2.66 1.12
CA ILE A 85 6.70 1.51 0.21
C ILE A 85 7.62 1.87 -0.98
N SER A 86 8.43 2.92 -0.86
CA SER A 86 9.34 3.35 -1.93
C SER A 86 10.28 2.24 -2.45
N SER A 87 10.48 1.16 -1.69
CA SER A 87 11.37 0.02 -2.00
C SER A 87 10.70 -1.22 -2.62
N LEU A 88 9.37 -1.40 -2.63
CA LEU A 88 8.76 -2.62 -3.21
C LEU A 88 8.63 -2.59 -4.73
N LEU A 89 8.76 -1.43 -5.37
CA LEU A 89 8.64 -1.32 -6.82
C LEU A 89 9.82 -1.99 -7.54
N GLU A 90 10.99 -2.09 -6.88
CA GLU A 90 12.17 -2.78 -7.44
C GLU A 90 12.06 -4.32 -7.40
N ALA A 91 11.18 -4.90 -6.59
CA ALA A 91 11.12 -6.35 -6.40
C ALA A 91 10.34 -7.10 -7.50
N ASN A 92 9.50 -6.42 -8.29
CA ASN A 92 8.62 -7.05 -9.28
C ASN A 92 9.08 -6.89 -10.75
N GLY A 93 10.35 -6.57 -10.99
CA GLY A 93 10.84 -6.17 -12.32
C GLY A 93 12.01 -6.96 -12.92
N SER A 94 12.60 -7.96 -12.27
CA SER A 94 13.70 -8.72 -12.89
C SER A 94 13.16 -9.82 -13.81
N LEU A 95 13.01 -9.50 -15.10
CA LEU A 95 12.92 -10.52 -16.14
C LEU A 95 14.20 -11.38 -16.12
N PRO A 96 14.12 -12.73 -16.14
CA PRO A 96 15.30 -13.55 -16.30
C PRO A 96 15.89 -13.27 -17.69
N VAL A 97 17.07 -12.66 -17.73
CA VAL A 97 17.88 -12.62 -18.95
C VAL A 97 18.19 -14.08 -19.29
N GLY A 98 17.51 -14.57 -20.33
CA GLY A 98 17.80 -15.85 -20.92
C GLY A 98 19.21 -15.82 -21.47
N ASN A 99 20.13 -16.54 -20.82
CA ASN A 99 21.49 -16.72 -21.29
C ASN A 99 21.46 -17.66 -22.50
N GLY A 100 21.17 -17.10 -23.68
CA GLY A 100 21.23 -17.77 -24.97
C GLY A 100 22.50 -17.37 -25.73
N GLY A 101 23.36 -18.36 -25.98
CA GLY A 101 24.27 -18.34 -27.14
C GLY A 101 25.70 -17.89 -26.88
N SER A 102 26.59 -18.85 -26.65
CA SER A 102 27.98 -18.76 -27.13
C SER A 102 28.42 -20.15 -27.57
N ALA A 103 28.14 -20.43 -28.85
CA ALA A 103 28.88 -21.43 -29.62
C ALA A 103 30.05 -20.72 -30.32
N ASP A 104 31.15 -21.46 -30.41
CA ASP A 104 32.35 -21.25 -31.23
C ASP A 104 33.29 -20.08 -30.90
N HIS A 105 34.46 -20.39 -30.31
CA HIS A 105 35.67 -20.66 -31.10
C HIS A 105 36.83 -21.11 -30.19
N GLN A 106 37.20 -22.40 -30.24
CA GLN A 106 38.59 -22.88 -30.29
C GLN A 106 38.63 -24.34 -30.71
#